data_AF-A0A3D4TPI1-F1
#
_entry.id   AF-A0A3D4TPI1-F1
#
_cell.length_a   1.000
_cell.length_b   1.000
_cell.length_c   1.000
_cell.angle_alpha   90.00
_cell.angle_beta   90.00
_cell.angle_gamma   90.00
#
_symmetry.space_group_name_H-M   'P 1'
#
loop_
_entity.id
_entity.type
_entity.pdbx_description
1 polymer ?
#
loop_
_entity_poly.entity_id
_entity_poly.type
_entity_poly.pdbx_seq_one_letter_code
_entity_poly.pdbx_strand_id
1 'polypeptide(L)'
;MTRIVLAGIELPADLQWTDEFTAWRVGQQARTSLTGALVVQESARQAGRPITLQTTRDGSTYVAPVLLPVLRALQASESQARIEPLELILPAHNGGDRTFAVRWRRTDGAAIEAEPIRFAVPALDPDYFSTTLRLMTV
;
A
#
# COMPACT_ATOMS: atom_id res chain seq x y z
N MET A 1 18.54 -11.42 1.05
CA MET A 1 18.08 -10.60 -0.09
C MET A 1 16.86 -9.85 0.38
N THR A 2 16.89 -8.52 0.41
CA THR A 2 15.75 -7.69 0.78
C THR A 2 14.76 -7.73 -0.39
N ARG A 3 13.55 -8.27 -0.22
CA ARG A 3 12.52 -8.31 -1.27
C ARG A 3 11.15 -7.99 -0.68
N ILE A 4 10.27 -7.44 -1.52
CA ILE A 4 8.86 -7.29 -1.20
C ILE A 4 8.08 -8.25 -2.09
N VAL A 5 7.14 -9.01 -1.53
CA VAL A 5 6.28 -9.92 -2.29
C VAL A 5 4.83 -9.70 -1.89
N LEU A 6 3.96 -9.43 -2.86
CA LEU A 6 2.53 -9.28 -2.65
C LEU A 6 1.79 -10.33 -3.47
N ALA A 7 1.12 -11.28 -2.81
CA ALA A 7 0.39 -12.36 -3.46
C ALA A 7 1.22 -13.14 -4.50
N GLY A 8 2.51 -13.36 -4.20
CA GLY A 8 3.47 -13.99 -5.12
C GLY A 8 4.06 -13.07 -6.19
N ILE A 9 3.63 -11.81 -6.28
CA ILE A 9 4.19 -10.80 -7.20
C ILE A 9 5.40 -10.15 -6.53
N GLU A 10 6.57 -10.25 -7.15
CA GLU A 10 7.78 -9.59 -6.65
C GLU A 10 7.76 -8.09 -6.96
N LEU A 11 8.11 -7.29 -5.95
CA LEU A 11 8.16 -5.85 -6.00
C LEU A 11 9.56 -5.36 -5.63
N PRO A 12 9.97 -4.18 -6.13
CA PRO A 12 11.23 -3.56 -5.71
C PRO A 12 11.28 -3.40 -4.19
N ALA A 13 12.40 -3.75 -3.58
CA ALA A 13 12.54 -3.82 -2.12
C ALA A 13 12.48 -2.45 -1.42
N ASP A 14 12.79 -1.39 -2.17
CA ASP A 14 12.92 -0.03 -1.64
C ASP A 14 11.62 0.79 -1.77
N LEU A 15 10.48 0.14 -2.04
CA LEU A 15 9.17 0.81 -1.95
C LEU A 15 8.97 1.30 -0.51
N GLN A 16 8.77 2.61 -0.35
CA GLN A 16 8.61 3.20 0.96
C GLN A 16 7.24 2.87 1.53
N TRP A 17 7.21 2.30 2.74
CA TRP A 17 6.00 2.24 3.55
C TRP A 17 5.75 3.60 4.22
N THR A 18 4.94 4.44 3.60
CA THR A 18 4.77 5.85 4.00
C THR A 18 4.03 6.03 5.32
N ASP A 19 3.09 5.14 5.65
CA ASP A 19 2.32 5.14 6.91
C ASP A 19 2.85 4.12 7.94
N GLU A 20 4.10 3.66 7.80
CA GLU A 20 4.68 2.64 8.68
C GLU A 20 4.69 3.06 10.15
N PHE A 21 5.14 4.29 10.40
CA PHE A 21 5.30 4.86 11.73
C PHE A 21 4.13 5.78 12.12
N THR A 22 3.08 5.84 11.29
CA THR A 22 1.84 6.55 11.61
C THR A 22 1.00 5.74 12.60
N ALA A 23 0.51 6.40 13.64
CA ALA A 23 -0.31 5.75 14.65
C ALA A 23 -1.64 5.26 14.04
N TRP A 24 -1.95 3.96 14.22
CA TRP A 24 -3.17 3.33 13.69
C TRP A 24 -3.92 2.49 14.73
N ARG A 25 -3.28 2.21 15.88
CA ARG A 25 -3.76 1.23 16.87
C ARG A 25 -5.02 1.64 17.62
N VAL A 26 -5.34 2.94 17.67
CA VAL A 26 -6.52 3.47 18.35
C VAL A 26 -7.41 4.15 17.33
N GLY A 27 -8.66 3.73 17.25
CA GLY A 27 -9.69 4.42 16.49
C GLY A 27 -10.47 5.37 17.39
N GLN A 28 -10.80 6.55 16.87
CA GLN A 28 -11.62 7.54 17.56
C GLN A 28 -12.79 7.97 16.66
N GLN A 29 -13.98 8.11 17.24
CA GLN A 29 -15.08 8.86 16.67
C GLN A 29 -15.48 9.97 17.62
N ALA A 30 -15.61 11.19 17.10
CA ALA A 30 -16.04 12.36 17.86
C ALA A 30 -17.27 12.98 17.18
N ARG A 31 -18.34 13.18 17.95
CA ARG A 31 -19.56 13.84 17.46
C ARG A 31 -20.07 14.87 18.46
N THR A 32 -20.52 16.00 17.96
CA THR A 32 -21.21 17.01 18.78
C THR A 32 -22.70 16.66 18.82
N SER A 33 -23.26 16.58 20.01
CA SER A 33 -24.69 16.36 20.22
C SER A 33 -25.52 17.62 19.91
N LEU A 34 -26.84 17.47 19.81
CA LEU A 34 -27.76 18.59 19.59
C LEU A 34 -27.72 19.65 20.70
N THR A 35 -27.25 19.29 21.90
CA THR A 35 -27.07 20.22 23.03
C THR A 35 -25.68 20.86 23.06
N GLY A 36 -24.80 20.55 22.10
CA GLY A 36 -23.43 21.07 22.03
C GLY A 36 -22.40 20.24 22.79
N ALA A 37 -22.78 19.17 23.50
CA ALA A 37 -21.82 18.30 24.18
C ALA A 37 -21.00 17.46 23.18
N LEU A 38 -19.69 17.39 23.38
CA LEU A 38 -18.78 16.54 22.61
C LEU A 38 -18.82 15.11 23.14
N VAL A 39 -19.18 14.16 22.28
CA VAL A 39 -19.16 12.71 22.57
C VAL A 39 -17.98 12.09 21.83
N VAL A 40 -17.03 11.54 22.59
CA VAL A 40 -15.83 10.87 22.07
C VAL A 40 -15.92 9.38 22.38
N GLN A 41 -15.70 8.53 21.38
CA GLN A 41 -15.61 7.09 21.51
C GLN A 41 -14.27 6.61 20.98
N GLU A 42 -13.53 5.89 21.81
CA GLU A 42 -12.22 5.33 21.46
C GLU A 42 -12.18 3.83 21.70
N SER A 43 -11.46 3.11 20.84
CA SER A 43 -11.21 1.69 21.03
C SER A 43 -9.92 1.26 20.32
N ALA A 44 -9.32 0.18 20.82
CA ALA A 44 -8.19 -0.46 20.16
C ALA A 44 -8.65 -1.12 18.86
N ARG A 45 -8.01 -0.76 17.73
CA ARG A 45 -8.23 -1.41 16.44
C ARG A 45 -7.53 -2.76 16.41
N GLN A 46 -8.29 -3.82 16.19
CA GLN A 46 -7.77 -5.18 16.06
C GLN A 46 -7.17 -5.45 14.67
N ALA A 47 -7.75 -4.83 13.63
CA ALA A 47 -7.33 -4.96 12.24
C ALA A 47 -7.47 -3.62 11.50
N GLY A 48 -7.10 -3.60 10.21
CA GLY A 48 -7.20 -2.40 9.37
C GLY A 48 -6.02 -1.44 9.50
N ARG A 49 -4.83 -1.93 9.87
CA ARG A 49 -3.60 -1.12 9.76
C ARG A 49 -3.41 -0.76 8.29
N PRO A 50 -3.36 0.52 7.92
CA PRO A 50 -3.05 0.90 6.55
C PRO A 50 -1.60 0.55 6.23
N ILE A 51 -1.37 0.06 5.02
CA ILE A 51 -0.04 -0.18 4.46
C ILE A 51 -0.01 0.49 3.10
N THR A 52 0.67 1.65 3.02
CA THR A 52 0.85 2.39 1.77
C THR A 52 2.28 2.25 1.29
N LEU A 53 2.49 1.47 0.23
CA LEU A 53 3.79 1.28 -0.40
C LEU A 53 3.91 2.20 -1.60
N GLN A 54 4.95 3.02 -1.65
CA GLN A 54 5.08 4.05 -2.67
C GLN A 54 6.49 4.09 -3.28
N THR A 55 6.56 4.26 -4.60
CA THR A 55 7.77 4.69 -5.32
C THR A 55 8.11 6.11 -4.89
N THR A 56 9.31 6.33 -4.36
CA THR A 56 9.73 7.65 -3.91
C THR A 56 10.54 8.38 -4.99
N ARG A 57 10.71 9.68 -4.80
CA ARG A 57 11.50 10.52 -5.69
C ARG A 57 12.47 11.34 -4.86
N ASP A 58 13.76 11.23 -5.19
CA ASP A 58 14.82 12.05 -4.63
C ASP A 58 15.41 12.94 -5.73
N GLY A 59 15.09 14.24 -5.67
CA GLY A 59 15.39 15.19 -6.74
C GLY A 59 14.77 14.76 -8.08
N SER A 60 15.62 14.38 -9.03
CA SER A 60 15.21 13.91 -10.37
C SER A 60 15.18 12.39 -10.52
N THR A 61 15.53 11.63 -9.47
CA THR A 61 15.67 10.17 -9.51
C THR A 61 14.49 9.51 -8.82
N TYR A 62 13.95 8.46 -9.45
CA TYR A 62 12.94 7.60 -8.84
C TYR A 62 13.59 6.42 -8.13
N VAL A 63 13.07 6.07 -6.95
CA VAL A 63 13.52 4.92 -6.15
C VAL A 63 12.42 3.89 -6.13
N ALA A 64 12.76 2.62 -6.41
CA ALA A 64 11.81 1.53 -6.54
C ALA A 64 10.70 1.78 -7.60
N PRO A 65 11.05 2.17 -8.84
CA PRO A 65 10.06 2.22 -9.91
C PRO A 65 9.62 0.79 -10.31
N VAL A 66 8.38 0.65 -10.76
CA VAL A 66 7.78 -0.64 -11.11
C VAL A 66 7.67 -0.79 -12.62
N LEU A 67 8.07 -1.95 -13.15
CA LEU A 67 7.95 -2.27 -14.58
C LEU A 67 6.49 -2.52 -14.99
N LEU A 68 6.15 -2.23 -16.25
CA LEU A 68 4.79 -2.40 -16.77
C LEU A 68 4.19 -3.81 -16.54
N PRO A 69 4.91 -4.94 -16.78
CA PRO A 69 4.34 -6.27 -16.54
C PRO A 69 3.99 -6.52 -15.07
N VAL A 70 4.80 -6.01 -14.14
CA VAL A 70 4.54 -6.11 -12.70
C VAL A 70 3.33 -5.26 -12.32
N LEU A 71 3.24 -4.04 -12.84
CA LEU A 71 2.06 -3.18 -12.66
C LEU A 71 0.79 -3.86 -13.19
N ARG A 72 0.84 -4.52 -14.34
CA ARG A 72 -0.28 -5.28 -14.90
C ARG A 72 -0.68 -6.47 -14.03
N ALA A 73 0.28 -7.20 -13.47
CA ALA A 73 0.01 -8.28 -12.53
C ALA A 73 -0.67 -7.76 -11.24
N LEU A 74 -0.23 -6.62 -10.72
CA LEU A 74 -0.86 -5.95 -9.58
C LEU A 74 -2.30 -5.51 -9.90
N GLN A 75 -2.52 -4.88 -11.06
CA GLN A 75 -3.87 -4.49 -11.51
C GLN A 75 -4.80 -5.70 -11.68
N ALA A 76 -4.29 -6.82 -12.22
CA ALA A 76 -5.06 -8.05 -12.32
C ALA A 76 -5.44 -8.60 -10.94
N SER A 77 -4.51 -8.60 -9.98
CA SER A 77 -4.76 -8.97 -8.58
C SER A 77 -5.80 -8.06 -7.91
N GLU A 78 -5.72 -6.74 -8.14
CA GLU A 78 -6.65 -5.75 -7.59
C GLU A 78 -8.07 -5.92 -8.12
N SER A 79 -8.22 -6.27 -9.40
CA SER A 79 -9.53 -6.43 -10.05
C SER A 79 -10.34 -7.65 -9.53
N GLN A 80 -9.70 -8.55 -8.78
CA GLN A 80 -10.34 -9.76 -8.27
C GLN A 80 -10.96 -9.51 -6.90
N ALA A 81 -12.27 -9.72 -6.78
CA ALA A 81 -12.94 -9.79 -5.49
C ALA A 81 -12.53 -11.07 -4.76
N ARG A 82 -11.96 -10.93 -3.56
CA ARG A 82 -11.46 -12.05 -2.76
C ARG A 82 -12.03 -11.99 -1.34
N ILE A 83 -12.38 -13.16 -0.82
CA ILE A 83 -12.73 -13.34 0.60
C ILE A 83 -11.45 -13.56 1.41
N GLU A 84 -10.60 -14.46 0.91
CA GLU A 84 -9.30 -14.77 1.51
C GLU A 84 -8.33 -13.58 1.39
N PRO A 85 -7.53 -13.31 2.44
CA PRO A 85 -6.50 -12.28 2.39
C PRO A 85 -5.37 -12.62 1.43
N LEU A 86 -4.69 -11.58 0.97
CA LEU A 86 -3.43 -11.67 0.27
C LEU A 86 -2.29 -11.73 1.29
N GLU A 87 -1.25 -12.47 0.94
CA GLU A 87 0.01 -12.45 1.70
C GLU A 87 0.87 -11.27 1.22
N LEU A 88 1.33 -10.44 2.15
CA LEU A 88 2.35 -9.42 1.92
C LEU A 88 3.59 -9.75 2.75
N ILE A 89 4.72 -9.94 2.08
CA ILE A 89 6.03 -10.14 2.70
C ILE A 89 6.83 -8.84 2.53
N LEU A 90 7.29 -8.28 3.64
CA LEU A 90 8.17 -7.11 3.69
C LEU A 90 9.48 -7.48 4.39
N PRO A 91 10.58 -6.77 4.13
CA PRO A 91 11.79 -6.90 4.93
C PRO A 91 11.55 -6.44 6.37
N ALA A 92 12.13 -7.15 7.33
CA ALA A 92 12.09 -6.81 8.74
C ALA A 92 13.29 -5.91 9.14
N HIS A 93 13.06 -4.98 10.07
CA HIS A 93 14.08 -4.03 10.54
C HIS A 93 15.29 -4.69 11.20
N ASN A 94 15.12 -5.88 11.78
CA ASN A 94 16.15 -6.64 12.49
C ASN A 94 16.77 -7.74 11.60
N GLY A 95 16.52 -7.71 10.29
CA GLY A 95 16.90 -8.77 9.37
C GLY A 95 15.84 -9.87 9.26
N GLY A 96 15.70 -10.46 8.08
CA GLY A 96 14.66 -11.42 7.75
C GLY A 96 13.41 -10.77 7.17
N ASP A 97 12.29 -11.50 7.21
CA ASP A 97 11.04 -11.15 6.58
C ASP A 97 9.92 -11.01 7.63
N ARG A 98 8.98 -10.11 7.37
CA ARG A 98 7.72 -9.95 8.12
C ARG A 98 6.56 -10.15 7.17
N THR A 99 5.61 -10.98 7.59
CA THR A 99 4.44 -11.33 6.78
C THR A 99 3.17 -10.71 7.36
N PHE A 100 2.34 -10.17 6.48
CA PHE A 100 1.04 -9.60 6.80
C PHE A 100 -0.05 -10.24 5.95
N ALA A 101 -1.18 -10.58 6.59
CA ALA A 101 -2.42 -10.83 5.88
C ALA A 101 -3.06 -9.47 5.54
N VAL A 102 -3.24 -9.19 4.26
CA VAL A 102 -3.70 -7.89 3.77
C VAL A 102 -4.83 -8.01 2.75
N ARG A 103 -5.50 -6.90 2.50
CA ARG A 103 -6.38 -6.72 1.34
C ARG A 103 -6.17 -5.34 0.73
N TRP A 104 -6.59 -5.18 -0.52
CA TRP A 104 -6.63 -3.88 -1.18
C TRP A 104 -7.55 -2.92 -0.42
N ARG A 105 -7.02 -1.76 -0.06
CA ARG A 105 -7.77 -0.70 0.63
C ARG A 105 -8.35 0.25 -0.42
N ARG A 106 -9.68 0.25 -0.55
CA ARG A 106 -10.45 1.02 -1.56
C ARG A 106 -11.26 2.19 -0.99
N THR A 107 -11.20 2.41 0.32
CA THR A 107 -12.00 3.44 1.01
C THR A 107 -11.40 4.84 0.87
N ASP A 108 -10.09 4.93 0.65
CA ASP A 108 -9.32 6.19 0.69
C ASP A 108 -8.80 6.58 -0.71
N GLY A 109 -9.50 6.14 -1.77
CA GLY A 109 -9.12 6.33 -3.17
C GLY A 109 -8.86 5.01 -3.90
N ALA A 110 -8.20 5.10 -5.07
CA ALA A 110 -7.83 3.92 -5.84
C ALA A 110 -6.79 3.08 -5.08
N ALA A 111 -6.95 1.76 -5.10
CA ALA A 111 -6.02 0.85 -4.42
C ALA A 111 -4.62 0.84 -5.09
N ILE A 112 -4.56 1.15 -6.39
CA ILE A 112 -3.34 1.31 -7.16
C ILE A 112 -3.43 2.63 -7.92
N GLU A 113 -2.46 3.50 -7.71
CA GLU A 113 -2.17 4.66 -8.56
C GLU A 113 -0.84 4.43 -9.26
N ALA A 114 -0.76 4.79 -10.54
CA ALA A 114 0.46 4.63 -11.32
C ALA A 114 0.61 5.74 -12.36
N GLU A 115 1.82 6.29 -12.46
CA GLU A 115 2.20 7.32 -13.43
C GLU A 115 3.47 6.90 -14.16
N PRO A 116 3.53 7.04 -15.51
CA PRO A 116 4.74 6.70 -16.26
C PRO A 116 5.87 7.68 -15.90
N ILE A 117 7.04 7.15 -15.55
CA ILE A 117 8.22 7.97 -15.22
C ILE A 117 8.71 8.74 -16.45
N ARG A 118 8.68 8.07 -17.60
CA ARG A 118 8.90 8.66 -18.91
C ARG A 118 7.71 8.30 -19.78
N PHE A 119 6.89 9.28 -20.10
CA PHE A 119 5.75 9.07 -20.97
C PHE A 119 6.21 8.61 -22.37
N ALA A 120 5.65 7.50 -22.83
CA ALA A 120 5.86 6.94 -24.16
C ALA A 120 4.55 6.32 -24.66
N VAL A 121 4.36 6.34 -25.99
CA VAL A 121 3.19 5.74 -26.63
C VAL A 121 3.65 4.91 -27.84
N PRO A 122 3.31 3.60 -27.90
CA PRO A 122 2.67 2.83 -26.84
C PRO A 122 3.60 2.65 -25.63
N ALA A 123 3.03 2.34 -24.47
CA ALA A 123 3.81 1.84 -23.34
C ALA A 123 4.26 0.40 -23.63
N LEU A 124 5.51 0.08 -23.30
CA LEU A 124 6.15 -1.20 -23.53
C LEU A 124 6.59 -1.83 -22.20
N ASP A 125 6.84 -3.13 -22.21
CA ASP A 125 7.27 -3.88 -21.02
C ASP A 125 8.47 -3.28 -20.25
N PRO A 126 9.51 -2.72 -20.89
CA PRO A 126 10.62 -2.10 -20.16
C PRO A 126 10.30 -0.71 -19.58
N ASP A 127 9.09 -0.18 -19.79
CA ASP A 127 8.71 1.13 -19.24
C ASP A 127 8.47 1.05 -17.73
N TYR A 128 8.92 2.09 -17.06
CA TYR A 128 8.84 2.23 -15.61
C TYR A 128 7.73 3.18 -15.19
N PHE A 129 7.08 2.83 -14.08
CA PHE A 129 6.01 3.57 -13.48
C PHE A 129 6.34 3.90 -12.02
N SER A 130 6.00 5.12 -11.61
CA SER A 130 5.89 5.48 -10.21
C SER A 130 4.55 4.99 -9.70
N THR A 131 4.53 4.24 -8.60
CA THR A 131 3.31 3.58 -8.11
C THR A 131 3.05 3.88 -6.65
N THR A 132 1.77 3.94 -6.30
CA THR A 132 1.27 3.96 -4.92
C THR A 132 0.30 2.80 -4.75
N LEU A 133 0.63 1.86 -3.87
CA LEU A 133 -0.17 0.68 -3.54
C LEU A 133 -0.78 0.86 -2.16
N ARG A 134 -2.11 0.81 -2.06
CA ARG A 134 -2.86 0.97 -0.81
C ARG A 134 -3.43 -0.37 -0.36
N LEU A 135 -2.91 -0.87 0.75
CA LEU A 135 -3.32 -2.10 1.39
C LEU A 135 -3.81 -1.80 2.82
N MET A 136 -4.48 -2.78 3.42
CA MET A 136 -4.77 -2.77 4.85
C MET A 136 -4.70 -4.18 5.43
N THR A 137 -4.24 -4.31 6.68
CA THR A 137 -4.23 -5.61 7.38
C THR A 137 -5.64 -6.07 7.70
N VAL A 138 -5.82 -7.39 7.76
CA VAL A 138 -7.12 -8.02 8.06
C VAL A 138 -7.10 -8.83 9.33
#